data_AF-A0A061NRH5-F1
#
_entry.id   AF-A0A061NRH5-F1
#
_cell.length_a   1.000
_cell.length_b   1.000
_cell.length_c   1.000
_cell.angle_alpha   90.00
_cell.angle_beta   90.00
_cell.angle_gamma   90.00
#
_symmetry.space_group_name_H-M   'P 1'
#
loop_
_entity.id
_entity.type
_entity.pdbx_description
1 polymer ?
#
loop_
_entity_poly.entity_id
_entity_poly.type
_entity_poly.pdbx_seq_one_letter_code
_entity_poly.pdbx_strand_id
1 'polypeptide(L)'
;MGSIRQRGKDSWQLQVTVGVDARGYADREYKTIRAKNISEARKELAKFEAELLSGNYIRPENMTLHQLYEKEWATKYAPINYGSKATLEENVKIIEKRLLPRFGHKKIKDIKTIHIVNYISELQKDGSRLDNKPGAYRRHRSTMCIRRITACSNVPNHTVDQRESGERGQVAIKRVKQGSD
;
A
#
# COMPACT_ATOMS: atom_id res chain seq x y z
N MET A 1 -6.06 -10.45 26.13
CA MET A 1 -6.53 -9.62 27.26
C MET A 1 -6.39 -8.17 26.87
N GLY A 2 -7.52 -7.51 26.65
CA GLY A 2 -7.60 -6.12 26.24
C GLY A 2 -8.13 -5.21 27.35
N SER A 3 -7.70 -3.95 27.34
CA SER A 3 -8.15 -2.90 28.23
C SER A 3 -8.58 -1.67 27.44
N ILE A 4 -9.43 -0.84 28.05
CA ILE A 4 -9.95 0.38 27.46
C ILE A 4 -9.61 1.54 28.40
N ARG A 5 -9.05 2.60 27.85
CA ARG A 5 -8.73 3.84 28.57
C ARG A 5 -9.39 5.02 27.88
N GLN A 6 -10.15 5.81 28.63
CA GLN A 6 -10.70 7.05 28.09
C GLN A 6 -9.60 8.12 27.97
N ARG A 7 -9.55 8.81 26.83
CA ARG A 7 -8.59 9.89 26.53
C ARG A 7 -9.25 11.26 26.40
N GLY A 8 -10.53 11.30 26.03
CA GLY A 8 -11.33 12.51 25.92
C GLY A 8 -12.82 12.19 25.89
N LYS A 9 -13.67 13.21 25.68
CA LYS A 9 -15.14 13.10 25.76
C LYS A 9 -15.69 11.93 24.96
N ASP A 10 -15.27 11.78 23.70
CA ASP A 10 -15.66 10.69 22.81
C ASP A 10 -14.45 9.91 22.29
N SER A 11 -13.29 10.00 22.96
CA SER A 11 -12.04 9.38 22.51
C SER A 11 -11.59 8.30 23.47
N TRP A 12 -11.41 7.09 22.94
CA TRP A 12 -11.07 5.90 23.70
C TRP A 12 -9.82 5.24 23.11
N GLN A 13 -8.90 4.86 23.97
CA GLN A 13 -7.72 4.07 23.63
C GLN A 13 -7.98 2.62 24.00
N LEU A 14 -7.98 1.76 22.99
CA LEU A 14 -8.03 0.32 23.10
C LEU A 14 -6.60 -0.20 23.21
N GLN A 15 -6.36 -1.12 24.12
CA GLN A 15 -5.08 -1.78 24.33
C GLN A 15 -5.31 -3.29 24.31
N VAL A 16 -4.50 -4.03 23.56
CA VAL A 16 -4.55 -5.49 23.52
C VAL A 16 -3.15 -6.05 23.66
N THR A 17 -2.96 -7.01 24.57
CA THR A 17 -1.69 -7.74 24.68
C THR A 17 -1.68 -8.87 23.66
N VAL A 18 -0.72 -8.83 22.72
CA VAL A 18 -0.63 -9.77 21.59
C VAL A 18 0.36 -10.90 21.87
N GLY A 19 1.39 -10.63 22.67
CA GLY A 19 2.41 -11.62 23.00
C GLY A 19 3.46 -11.08 23.95
N VAL A 20 4.62 -11.73 23.96
CA VAL A 20 5.81 -11.31 24.72
C VAL A 20 6.92 -11.06 23.71
N ASP A 21 7.58 -9.91 23.82
CA ASP A 21 8.70 -9.55 22.97
C ASP A 21 9.93 -10.43 23.27
N ALA A 22 10.95 -10.35 22.41
CA ALA A 22 12.19 -11.12 22.58
C ALA A 22 12.99 -10.77 23.86
N ARG A 23 12.58 -9.73 24.60
CA ARG A 23 13.18 -9.26 25.85
C ARG A 23 12.34 -9.64 27.07
N GLY A 24 11.22 -10.35 26.91
CA GLY A 24 10.35 -10.78 28.00
C GLY A 24 9.26 -9.77 28.39
N TYR A 25 9.12 -8.65 27.69
CA TYR A 25 8.07 -7.65 27.95
C TYR A 25 6.80 -7.96 27.16
N ALA A 26 5.64 -7.69 27.75
CA ALA A 26 4.36 -7.86 27.08
C ALA A 26 4.24 -6.90 25.88
N ASP A 27 4.16 -7.45 24.67
CA ASP A 27 3.92 -6.70 23.43
C ASP A 27 2.45 -6.31 23.37
N ARG A 28 2.21 -5.00 23.31
CA ARG A 28 0.89 -4.38 23.46
C ARG A 28 0.59 -3.52 22.25
N GLU A 29 -0.54 -3.81 21.63
CA GLU A 29 -1.09 -3.05 20.53
C GLU A 29 -2.08 -2.00 21.04
N TYR A 30 -2.03 -0.81 20.45
CA TYR A 30 -2.89 0.31 20.83
C TYR A 30 -3.66 0.81 19.60
N LYS A 31 -4.96 1.04 19.77
CA LYS A 31 -5.82 1.63 18.74
C LYS A 31 -6.66 2.73 19.37
N THR A 32 -6.60 3.94 18.84
CA THR A 32 -7.44 5.06 19.32
C THR A 32 -8.66 5.19 18.44
N ILE A 33 -9.84 5.14 19.03
CA ILE A 33 -11.12 5.25 18.33
C ILE A 33 -11.94 6.41 18.87
N ARG A 34 -12.89 6.89 18.06
CA ARG A 34 -13.97 7.76 18.54
C ARG A 34 -15.23 6.92 18.74
N ALA A 35 -15.76 6.92 19.95
CA ALA A 35 -16.98 6.19 20.30
C ALA A 35 -17.78 7.03 21.29
N LYS A 36 -19.10 7.03 21.13
CA LYS A 36 -19.99 7.85 21.98
C LYS A 36 -20.07 7.28 23.39
N ASN A 37 -20.08 5.95 23.48
CA ASN A 37 -20.28 5.21 24.73
C ASN A 37 -19.23 4.13 24.94
N ILE A 38 -18.96 3.79 26.21
CA ILE A 38 -18.04 2.70 26.58
C ILE A 38 -18.45 1.33 26.01
N SER A 39 -19.76 1.11 25.80
CA SER A 39 -20.28 -0.12 25.20
C SER A 39 -19.88 -0.27 23.73
N GLU A 40 -19.90 0.83 22.96
CA GLU A 40 -19.38 0.85 21.59
C GLU A 40 -17.86 0.60 21.58
N ALA A 41 -17.14 1.23 22.51
CA ALA A 41 -15.70 1.01 22.65
C ALA A 41 -15.36 -0.46 22.98
N ARG A 42 -16.18 -1.14 23.79
CA ARG A 42 -16.04 -2.58 24.07
C ARG A 42 -16.31 -3.46 22.85
N LYS A 43 -17.31 -3.12 22.02
CA LYS A 43 -17.56 -3.84 20.77
C LYS A 43 -16.37 -3.71 19.81
N GLU A 44 -15.83 -2.51 19.68
CA GLU A 44 -14.64 -2.26 18.86
C GLU A 44 -13.38 -2.93 19.44
N LEU A 45 -13.25 -3.02 20.78
CA LEU A 45 -12.20 -3.82 21.42
C LEU A 45 -12.29 -5.29 21.03
N ALA A 46 -13.48 -5.89 21.11
CA ALA A 46 -13.67 -7.30 20.77
C ALA A 46 -13.34 -7.59 19.30
N LYS A 47 -13.74 -6.70 18.37
CA LYS A 47 -13.34 -6.78 16.96
C LYS A 47 -11.81 -6.69 16.81
N PHE A 48 -11.19 -5.74 17.51
CA PHE A 48 -9.76 -5.54 17.48
C PHE A 48 -8.98 -6.74 18.05
N GLU A 49 -9.45 -7.34 19.14
CA GLU A 49 -8.88 -8.59 19.68
C GLU A 49 -9.03 -9.75 18.70
N ALA A 50 -10.19 -9.90 18.05
CA ALA A 50 -10.42 -10.94 17.06
C ALA A 50 -9.53 -10.77 15.82
N GLU A 51 -9.37 -9.53 15.33
CA GLU A 51 -8.44 -9.19 14.24
C GLU A 51 -7.00 -9.58 14.60
N LEU A 52 -6.55 -9.24 15.82
CA LEU A 52 -5.21 -9.55 16.30
C LEU A 52 -4.95 -11.06 16.46
N LEU A 53 -5.88 -11.78 17.07
CA LEU A 53 -5.76 -13.23 17.29
C LEU A 53 -5.85 -14.03 16.00
N SER A 54 -6.58 -13.53 15.00
CA SER A 54 -6.69 -14.19 13.70
C SER A 54 -5.38 -14.21 12.90
N GLY A 55 -4.32 -13.52 13.36
CA GLY A 55 -3.04 -13.41 12.66
C GLY A 55 -3.10 -12.56 11.37
N ASN A 56 -4.29 -12.05 11.03
CA ASN A 56 -4.53 -11.19 9.87
C ASN A 56 -4.27 -9.71 10.15
N TYR A 57 -4.12 -9.33 11.42
CA TYR A 57 -3.78 -7.97 11.78
C TYR A 57 -2.27 -7.70 11.62
N ILE A 58 -1.88 -7.36 10.40
CA ILE A 58 -0.63 -6.62 10.17
C ILE A 58 -1.02 -5.15 10.24
N ARG A 59 -0.44 -4.39 11.18
CA ARG A 59 -0.54 -2.92 11.14
C ARG A 59 -0.17 -2.46 9.73
N PRO A 60 -1.07 -1.79 8.98
CA PRO A 60 -0.76 -1.34 7.62
C PRO A 60 0.52 -0.50 7.59
N GLU A 61 0.74 0.26 8.66
CA GLU A 61 1.92 1.12 8.89
C GLU A 61 3.25 0.35 9.05
N ASN A 62 3.20 -0.91 9.48
CA ASN A 62 4.39 -1.74 9.67
C ASN A 62 4.52 -2.85 8.62
N MET A 63 3.60 -2.92 7.66
CA MET A 63 3.66 -3.88 6.56
C MET A 63 4.88 -3.59 5.68
N THR A 64 5.59 -4.65 5.30
CA THR A 64 6.69 -4.53 4.32
C THR A 64 6.14 -4.49 2.90
N LEU A 65 6.93 -3.96 1.96
CA LEU A 65 6.52 -3.95 0.56
C LEU A 65 6.30 -5.37 0.02
N HIS A 66 7.08 -6.35 0.48
CA HIS A 66 6.91 -7.74 0.10
C HIS A 66 5.55 -8.29 0.57
N GLN A 67 5.17 -8.03 1.82
CA GLN A 67 3.87 -8.45 2.36
C GLN A 67 2.71 -7.76 1.64
N LEU A 68 2.83 -6.48 1.30
CA LEU A 68 1.83 -5.76 0.50
C LEU A 68 1.67 -6.41 -0.89
N TYR A 69 2.79 -6.74 -1.52
CA TYR A 69 2.80 -7.37 -2.83
C TYR A 69 2.04 -8.70 -2.81
N GLU A 70 2.35 -9.59 -1.86
CA GLU A 70 1.74 -10.92 -1.78
C GLU A 70 0.28 -10.88 -1.33
N LYS A 71 -0.03 -10.14 -0.26
CA LYS A 71 -1.33 -10.23 0.42
C LYS A 71 -2.41 -9.34 -0.17
N GLU A 72 -2.03 -8.21 -0.76
CA GLU A 72 -2.97 -7.19 -1.24
C GLU A 72 -2.87 -7.03 -2.76
N TRP A 73 -1.66 -6.83 -3.27
CA TRP A 73 -1.50 -6.49 -4.68
C TRP A 73 -1.74 -7.69 -5.60
N ALA A 74 -1.03 -8.79 -5.41
CA ALA A 74 -1.07 -9.95 -6.31
C ALA A 74 -2.40 -10.70 -6.24
N THR A 75 -3.02 -10.77 -5.06
CA THR A 75 -4.24 -11.53 -4.81
C THR A 75 -5.52 -10.72 -5.07
N LYS A 76 -5.56 -9.45 -4.66
CA LYS A 76 -6.80 -8.64 -4.72
C LYS A 76 -6.77 -7.62 -5.85
N TYR A 77 -5.69 -6.86 -5.99
CA TYR A 77 -5.64 -5.72 -6.92
C TYR A 77 -5.34 -6.14 -8.37
N ALA A 78 -4.31 -6.95 -8.57
CA ALA A 78 -3.74 -7.23 -9.88
C ALA A 78 -4.69 -8.02 -10.82
N PRO A 79 -5.48 -8.99 -10.36
CA PRO A 79 -6.45 -9.70 -11.21
C PRO A 79 -7.59 -8.80 -11.72
N ILE A 80 -7.96 -7.78 -10.94
CA ILE A 80 -9.11 -6.91 -11.25
C ILE A 80 -8.70 -5.74 -12.16
N ASN A 81 -7.49 -5.21 -11.97
CA ASN A 81 -7.07 -3.94 -12.59
C ASN A 81 -6.24 -4.11 -13.87
N TYR A 82 -5.85 -5.34 -14.23
CA TYR A 82 -5.05 -5.60 -15.42
C TYR A 82 -5.89 -6.21 -16.54
N GLY A 83 -6.10 -5.44 -17.60
CA GLY A 83 -6.95 -5.83 -18.73
C GLY A 83 -6.41 -6.97 -19.61
N SER A 84 -5.13 -7.36 -19.49
CA SER A 84 -4.61 -8.56 -20.15
C SER A 84 -3.61 -9.32 -19.29
N LYS A 85 -3.68 -10.66 -19.36
CA LYS A 85 -2.80 -11.58 -18.62
C LYS A 85 -1.32 -11.35 -18.95
N ALA A 86 -1.00 -11.13 -20.22
CA ALA A 86 0.37 -10.85 -20.66
C ALA A 86 0.94 -9.56 -20.02
N THR A 87 0.11 -8.52 -19.88
CA THR A 87 0.53 -7.28 -19.22
C THR A 87 0.79 -7.52 -17.74
N LEU A 88 -0.09 -8.27 -17.06
CA LEU A 88 0.08 -8.62 -15.66
C LEU A 88 1.40 -9.38 -15.42
N GLU A 89 1.66 -10.41 -16.23
CA GLU A 89 2.89 -11.22 -16.13
C GLU A 89 4.16 -10.41 -16.35
N GLU A 90 4.17 -9.46 -17.30
CA GLU A 90 5.33 -8.58 -17.49
C GLU A 90 5.55 -7.66 -16.27
N ASN A 91 4.47 -7.14 -15.69
CA ASN A 91 4.56 -6.30 -14.49
C ASN A 91 5.05 -7.10 -13.26
N VAL A 92 4.50 -8.29 -13.04
CA VAL A 92 4.94 -9.23 -11.98
C VAL A 92 6.45 -9.49 -12.10
N LYS A 93 6.92 -9.85 -13.30
CA LYS A 93 8.36 -10.08 -13.55
C LYS A 93 9.23 -8.88 -13.20
N ILE A 94 8.77 -7.66 -13.49
CA ILE A 94 9.50 -6.44 -13.15
C ILE A 94 9.51 -6.23 -11.64
N ILE A 95 8.37 -6.38 -10.97
CA ILE A 95 8.25 -6.18 -9.52
C ILE A 95 9.16 -7.17 -8.77
N GLU A 96 9.10 -8.45 -9.12
CA GLU A 96 9.87 -9.51 -8.46
C GLU A 96 11.38 -9.41 -8.71
N LYS A 97 11.80 -9.09 -9.95
CA LYS A 97 13.23 -9.04 -10.28
C LYS A 97 13.92 -7.76 -9.87
N ARG A 98 13.18 -6.66 -9.74
CA ARG A 98 13.76 -5.32 -9.57
C ARG A 98 13.32 -4.63 -8.29
N LEU A 99 12.02 -4.64 -7.99
CA LEU A 99 11.48 -3.85 -6.88
C LEU A 99 11.58 -4.58 -5.54
N LEU A 100 11.19 -5.85 -5.49
CA LEU A 100 11.23 -6.64 -4.26
C LEU A 100 12.66 -6.84 -3.71
N PRO A 101 13.71 -7.07 -4.52
CA PRO A 101 15.07 -7.20 -3.99
C PRO A 101 15.56 -5.91 -3.34
N ARG A 102 15.15 -4.75 -3.86
CA ARG A 102 15.61 -3.44 -3.38
C ARG A 102 14.78 -2.92 -2.20
N PHE A 103 13.47 -3.05 -2.25
CA PHE A 103 12.53 -2.43 -1.32
C PHE A 103 11.66 -3.42 -0.54
N GLY A 104 11.65 -4.70 -0.90
CA GLY A 104 10.76 -5.71 -0.31
C GLY A 104 10.88 -5.84 1.20
N HIS A 105 12.10 -5.71 1.73
CA HIS A 105 12.38 -5.75 3.17
C HIS A 105 12.03 -4.45 3.92
N LYS A 106 11.79 -3.34 3.19
CA LYS A 106 11.45 -2.05 3.81
C LYS A 106 9.97 -2.01 4.14
N LYS A 107 9.65 -1.38 5.27
CA LYS A 107 8.26 -1.02 5.60
C LYS A 107 7.78 0.05 4.64
N ILE A 108 6.50 0.02 4.29
CA ILE A 108 5.90 0.97 3.35
C ILE A 108 6.13 2.41 3.82
N LYS A 109 5.95 2.68 5.12
CA LYS A 109 6.17 4.01 5.72
C LYS A 109 7.60 4.54 5.56
N ASP A 110 8.57 3.64 5.41
CA ASP A 110 9.99 4.00 5.30
C ASP A 110 10.38 4.27 3.83
N ILE A 111 9.53 3.90 2.87
CA ILE A 111 9.75 4.14 1.44
C ILE A 111 9.33 5.59 1.11
N LYS A 112 10.31 6.50 1.19
CA LYS A 112 10.16 7.91 0.83
C LYS A 112 10.41 8.16 -0.67
N THR A 113 9.89 9.28 -1.16
CA THR A 113 10.07 9.74 -2.56
C THR A 113 11.54 9.78 -2.98
N ILE A 114 12.44 10.19 -2.08
CA ILE A 114 13.89 10.25 -2.36
C ILE A 114 14.48 8.87 -2.71
N HIS A 115 13.99 7.79 -2.06
CA HIS A 115 14.45 6.44 -2.37
C HIS A 115 14.01 6.00 -3.76
N ILE A 116 12.80 6.40 -4.17
CA ILE A 116 12.27 6.14 -5.52
C ILE A 116 13.08 6.91 -6.58
N VAL A 117 13.34 8.20 -6.33
CA VAL A 117 14.12 9.06 -7.25
C VAL A 117 15.54 8.53 -7.43
N ASN A 118 16.22 8.19 -6.33
CA ASN A 118 17.57 7.61 -6.38
C ASN A 118 17.58 6.30 -7.16
N TYR A 119 16.59 5.44 -6.93
CA TYR A 119 16.47 4.18 -7.65
C TYR A 119 16.22 4.38 -9.15
N ILE A 120 15.40 5.36 -9.54
CA ILE A 120 15.20 5.69 -10.97
C ILE A 120 16.53 6.16 -11.59
N SER A 121 17.32 6.97 -10.87
CA SER A 121 18.64 7.40 -11.35
C SER A 121 19.62 6.22 -11.48
N GLU A 122 19.62 5.27 -10.54
CA GLU A 122 20.41 4.03 -10.62
C GLU A 122 20.06 3.22 -11.87
N LEU A 123 18.77 3.10 -12.21
CA LEU A 123 18.30 2.40 -13.41
C LEU A 123 18.67 3.08 -14.73
N GLN A 124 19.08 4.35 -14.69
CA GLN A 124 19.53 5.08 -15.87
C GLN A 124 21.02 4.92 -16.15
N LYS A 125 21.78 4.33 -15.23
CA LYS A 125 23.21 4.06 -15.43
C LYS A 125 23.40 2.85 -16.35
N ASP A 126 24.50 2.85 -17.10
CA ASP A 126 24.92 1.69 -17.88
C ASP A 126 25.21 0.50 -16.97
N GLY A 127 24.85 -0.71 -17.42
CA GLY A 127 24.95 -1.94 -16.63
C GLY A 127 23.74 -2.23 -15.71
N SER A 128 22.75 -1.34 -15.66
CA SER A 128 21.51 -1.53 -14.88
C SER A 128 20.52 -2.54 -15.50
N ARG A 129 20.82 -3.05 -16.69
CA ARG A 129 19.97 -4.00 -17.41
C ARG A 129 20.22 -5.42 -16.90
N LEU A 130 19.13 -6.17 -16.73
CA LEU A 130 19.18 -7.57 -16.31
C LEU A 130 19.39 -8.54 -17.48
N ASP A 131 19.45 -8.05 -18.72
CA ASP A 131 19.65 -8.86 -19.92
C ASP A 131 21.11 -8.87 -20.40
N ASN A 132 22.05 -8.39 -19.57
CA ASN A 132 23.49 -8.29 -19.85
C ASN A 132 23.84 -7.50 -21.13
N LYS A 133 22.88 -6.74 -21.68
CA LYS A 133 23.13 -5.88 -22.84
C LYS A 133 23.67 -4.53 -22.37
N PRO A 134 24.51 -3.88 -23.18
CA PRO A 134 24.97 -2.52 -22.88
C PRO A 134 23.80 -1.52 -22.96
N GLY A 135 23.92 -0.41 -22.24
CA GLY A 135 22.95 0.69 -22.23
C GLY A 135 22.10 0.77 -20.96
N ALA A 136 21.43 1.91 -20.80
CA ALA A 136 20.50 2.18 -19.70
C ALA A 136 19.19 1.36 -19.80
N TYR A 137 18.54 1.13 -18.66
CA TYR A 137 17.18 0.60 -18.65
C TYR A 137 16.17 1.68 -19.04
N ARG A 138 15.21 1.32 -19.90
CA ARG A 138 14.25 2.29 -20.47
C ARG A 138 13.26 2.77 -19.38
N ARG A 139 13.38 4.05 -18.99
CA ARG A 139 12.67 4.76 -17.91
C ARG A 139 11.17 4.40 -17.78
N HIS A 140 10.46 4.35 -18.90
CA HIS A 140 8.99 4.23 -18.95
C HIS A 140 8.44 2.98 -18.23
N ARG A 141 9.12 1.82 -18.33
CA ARG A 141 8.59 0.55 -17.79
C ARG A 141 8.74 0.44 -16.26
N SER A 142 9.85 0.91 -15.70
CA SER A 142 10.06 0.89 -14.23
C SER A 142 9.21 1.94 -13.52
N THR A 143 9.07 3.13 -14.10
CA THR A 143 8.23 4.19 -13.51
C THR A 143 6.76 3.78 -13.47
N MET A 144 6.26 3.05 -14.48
CA MET A 144 4.89 2.52 -14.48
C MET A 144 4.62 1.53 -13.34
N CYS A 145 5.56 0.63 -13.04
CA CYS A 145 5.38 -0.37 -11.99
C CYS A 145 5.40 0.26 -10.60
N ILE A 146 6.34 1.19 -10.34
CA ILE A 146 6.43 1.92 -9.06
C ILE A 146 5.17 2.76 -8.84
N ARG A 147 4.73 3.51 -9.86
CA ARG A 147 3.53 4.36 -9.75
C ARG A 147 2.26 3.55 -9.47
N ARG A 148 2.15 2.31 -9.98
CA ARG A 148 1.01 1.41 -9.74
C ARG A 148 1.05 0.74 -8.36
N ILE A 149 2.23 0.42 -7.84
CA ILE A 149 2.37 -0.07 -6.46
C ILE A 149 2.10 1.06 -5.46
N THR A 150 2.58 2.27 -5.72
CA THR A 150 2.26 3.44 -4.89
C THR A 150 0.78 3.82 -4.98
N ALA A 151 0.11 3.59 -6.13
CA ALA A 151 -1.34 3.74 -6.22
C ALA A 151 -2.08 2.74 -5.32
N CYS A 152 -1.54 1.52 -5.13
CA CYS A 152 -2.09 0.53 -4.21
C CYS A 152 -1.89 0.93 -2.73
N SER A 153 -0.80 1.62 -2.39
CA SER A 153 -0.57 2.13 -1.03
C SER A 153 -1.33 3.43 -0.72
N ASN A 154 -1.69 4.21 -1.76
CA ASN A 154 -2.46 5.44 -1.65
C ASN A 154 -3.96 5.24 -1.91
N VAL A 155 -4.46 4.00 -1.99
CA VAL A 155 -5.90 3.76 -1.88
C VAL A 155 -6.31 4.22 -0.48
N PRO A 156 -7.07 5.32 -0.34
CA PRO A 156 -7.56 5.72 0.96
C PRO A 156 -8.43 4.58 1.49
N ASN A 157 -8.29 4.19 2.76
CA ASN A 157 -9.17 3.24 3.44
C ASN A 157 -10.65 3.73 3.54
N HIS A 158 -11.06 4.68 2.73
CA HIS A 158 -12.44 5.11 2.51
C HIS A 158 -12.74 5.01 1.02
N THR A 159 -13.27 3.87 0.60
CA THR A 159 -14.35 3.73 -0.40
C THR A 159 -14.66 2.24 -0.55
N VAL A 160 -15.18 1.63 0.53
CA VAL A 160 -16.24 0.62 0.38
C VAL A 160 -17.55 1.42 0.34
N ASP A 161 -17.77 2.16 -0.73
CA ASP A 161 -19.08 2.45 -1.31
C ASP A 161 -18.91 3.20 -2.63
N GLN A 162 -19.96 3.27 -3.44
CA GLN A 162 -20.08 3.81 -4.81
C GLN A 162 -20.24 2.75 -5.91
N ARG A 163 -21.22 1.86 -5.70
CA ARG A 163 -22.27 1.68 -6.72
C ARG A 163 -23.10 2.96 -6.72
N GLU A 164 -22.74 3.95 -7.55
CA GLU A 164 -23.61 5.04 -8.04
C GLU A 164 -22.76 6.10 -8.72
N SER A 165 -22.64 6.01 -10.04
CA SER A 165 -22.62 7.15 -10.98
C SER A 165 -22.14 6.66 -12.34
N GLY A 166 -23.07 6.03 -13.07
CA GLY A 166 -23.12 6.28 -14.50
C GLY A 166 -23.21 7.79 -14.75
N GLU A 167 -22.69 8.20 -15.90
CA GLU A 167 -22.81 9.56 -16.44
C GLU A 167 -22.06 10.66 -15.68
N ARG A 168 -20.87 11.00 -16.17
CA ARG A 168 -20.50 12.37 -16.59
C ARG A 168 -19.06 12.42 -17.11
N GLY A 169 -18.89 12.93 -18.32
CA GLY A 169 -17.64 13.61 -18.70
C GLY A 169 -16.84 13.07 -19.88
N GLN A 170 -17.50 12.70 -20.99
CA GLN A 170 -16.89 13.01 -22.29
C GLN A 170 -16.79 14.53 -22.41
N VAL A 171 -15.61 15.11 -22.24
CA VAL A 171 -15.37 16.52 -22.59
C VAL A 171 -14.27 16.59 -23.64
N ALA A 172 -14.78 16.77 -24.86
CA ALA A 172 -14.18 17.28 -26.09
C ALA A 172 -12.76 17.88 -25.99
N ILE A 173 -11.85 17.27 -26.76
CA ILE A 173 -10.61 17.90 -27.22
C ILE A 173 -10.97 18.81 -28.42
N LYS A 174 -11.14 20.11 -28.19
CA LYS A 174 -11.13 21.11 -29.28
C LYS A 174 -9.67 21.37 -29.69
N ARG A 175 -9.31 20.97 -30.91
CA ARG A 175 -8.09 21.40 -31.61
C ARG A 175 -8.11 22.92 -31.78
N VAL A 176 -7.12 23.61 -31.21
CA VAL A 176 -6.77 24.99 -31.58
C VAL A 176 -5.97 24.91 -32.88
N LYS A 177 -6.52 25.49 -33.96
CA LYS A 177 -5.76 25.81 -35.17
C LYS A 177 -4.82 26.96 -34.81
N GLN A 178 -3.51 26.74 -34.90
CA GLN A 178 -2.56 27.84 -35.04
C GLN A 178 -2.66 28.35 -36.47
N GLY A 179 -3.09 29.60 -36.61
CA GLY A 179 -2.73 30.42 -37.76
C GLY A 179 -1.31 30.96 -37.54
N SER A 180 -0.55 30.97 -38.62
CA SER A 180 0.64 31.81 -38.77
C SER A 180 0.64 32.27 -40.22
N ASP A 181 0.80 33.58 -40.35
CA ASP A 181 0.89 34.39 -41.56
C ASP A 181 1.86 33.86 -42.62
#